data_AF-A0AAD9QC24-F1
#
_entry.id   AF-A0AAD9QC24-F1
#
_cell.length_a   1.000
_cell.length_b   1.000
_cell.length_c   1.000
_cell.angle_alpha   90.00
_cell.angle_beta   90.00
_cell.angle_gamma   90.00
#
_symmetry.space_group_name_H-M   'P 1'
#
loop_
_entity.id
_entity.type
_entity.pdbx_description
1 polymer ?
#
loop_
_entity_poly.entity_id
_entity_poly.type
_entity_poly.pdbx_seq_one_letter_code
_entity_poly.pdbx_strand_id
1 'polypeptide(L)'
;MKEMSLEDLIEAENPMNLRAFSGICNTNYVKVGCFKENKKNPALPQEVFQDMKPEEPNYSGQKVDWNDYASYIKGLACRCAEKSQAKGYTYFGLQEYARCFSGAHASSTYKSHGPSNQCSNKHYTSCDDNAWGQCVGKTREDNYVYEIKEASSGDGEIDYGKAYGDETSHETK
;
A
#
# COMPACT_ATOMS: atom_id res chain seq x y z
N MET A 1 2.78 25.34 -6.94
CA MET A 1 2.59 24.06 -7.65
C MET A 1 3.96 23.43 -7.76
N LYS A 2 4.18 22.26 -7.18
CA LYS A 2 5.49 21.59 -7.22
C LYS A 2 5.48 20.70 -8.46
N GLU A 3 6.40 20.96 -9.37
CA GLU A 3 6.58 20.16 -10.59
C GLU A 3 6.73 18.68 -10.21
N MET A 4 5.88 17.83 -10.78
CA MET A 4 6.02 16.38 -10.66
C MET A 4 7.20 15.95 -11.52
N SER A 5 8.02 15.03 -11.01
CA SER A 5 9.13 14.52 -11.81
C SER A 5 8.59 13.73 -13.00
N LEU A 6 9.34 13.67 -14.11
CA LEU A 6 8.97 12.86 -15.26
C LEU A 6 8.78 11.38 -14.88
N GLU A 7 9.53 10.91 -13.87
CA GLU A 7 9.37 9.57 -13.30
C GLU A 7 8.01 9.39 -12.62
N ASP A 8 7.54 10.39 -11.87
CA ASP A 8 6.22 10.34 -11.21
C ASP A 8 5.06 10.37 -12.23
N LEU A 9 5.23 11.06 -13.36
CA LEU A 9 4.26 11.06 -14.46
C LEU A 9 4.22 9.71 -15.17
N ILE A 10 5.37 9.11 -15.45
CA ILE A 10 5.47 7.78 -16.07
C ILE A 10 4.85 6.70 -15.16
N GLU A 11 5.07 6.79 -13.84
CA GLU A 11 4.46 5.87 -12.87
C GLU A 11 2.92 5.98 -12.83
N ALA A 12 2.37 7.19 -13.00
CA ALA A 12 0.93 7.42 -13.03
C ALA A 12 0.25 6.99 -14.34
N GLU A 13 0.95 7.09 -15.47
CA GLU A 13 0.39 6.85 -16.81
C GLU A 13 0.38 5.36 -17.23
N ASN A 14 1.15 4.49 -16.58
CA ASN A 14 1.23 3.08 -16.98
C ASN A 14 1.18 2.07 -15.81
N PRO A 15 0.02 1.91 -15.15
CA PRO A 15 -0.12 1.00 -14.02
C PRO A 15 -0.04 -0.50 -14.39
N MET A 16 0.00 -0.86 -15.69
CA MET A 16 -0.14 -2.26 -16.13
C MET A 16 1.08 -2.89 -16.83
N ASN A 17 2.22 -2.19 -16.98
CA ASN A 17 3.39 -2.79 -17.65
C ASN A 17 4.67 -2.82 -16.81
N LEU A 18 4.60 -3.52 -15.67
CA LEU A 18 5.78 -3.96 -14.92
C LEU A 18 5.75 -5.49 -14.74
N ARG A 19 5.66 -6.24 -15.85
CA ARG A 19 5.54 -7.71 -15.86
C ARG A 19 6.87 -8.48 -15.71
N ALA A 20 7.94 -7.86 -15.21
CA ALA A 20 9.24 -8.52 -15.07
C ALA A 20 10.00 -8.22 -13.78
N PHE A 21 9.33 -7.68 -12.76
CA PHE A 21 9.87 -7.59 -11.40
C PHE A 21 8.82 -8.09 -10.42
N SER A 22 9.25 -8.39 -9.21
CA SER A 22 8.46 -8.61 -7.98
C SER A 22 7.48 -7.46 -7.61
N GLY A 23 6.91 -6.76 -8.59
CA GLY A 23 6.27 -5.45 -8.49
C GLY A 23 4.76 -5.43 -8.68
N ILE A 24 4.07 -6.58 -8.62
CA ILE A 24 2.61 -6.62 -8.54
C ILE A 24 2.24 -6.82 -7.08
N CYS A 25 1.49 -5.88 -6.53
CA CYS A 25 0.86 -6.10 -5.24
C CYS A 25 -0.51 -6.75 -5.44
N ASN A 26 -0.73 -7.91 -4.82
CA ASN A 26 -2.00 -8.64 -5.00
C ASN A 26 -3.12 -8.10 -4.12
N THR A 27 -2.78 -7.26 -3.14
CA THR A 27 -3.74 -6.61 -2.26
C THR A 27 -3.90 -5.15 -2.66
N ASN A 28 -5.13 -4.77 -3.02
CA ASN A 28 -5.47 -3.37 -3.25
C ASN A 28 -5.56 -2.63 -1.91
N TYR A 29 -4.93 -1.46 -1.84
CA TYR A 29 -5.01 -0.59 -0.68
C TYR A 29 -4.93 0.88 -1.10
N VAL A 30 -5.47 1.77 -0.26
CA VAL A 30 -5.47 3.21 -0.49
C VAL A 30 -4.89 3.94 0.71
N LYS A 31 -4.32 5.12 0.47
CA LYS A 31 -3.82 6.01 1.51
C LYS A 31 -4.97 6.58 2.33
N VAL A 32 -4.80 6.61 3.65
CA VAL A 32 -5.78 7.18 4.59
C VAL A 32 -5.24 8.44 5.25
N GLY A 33 -3.97 8.42 5.68
CA GLY A 33 -3.31 9.61 6.22
C GLY A 33 -2.31 9.31 7.34
N CYS A 34 -1.74 10.37 7.90
CA CYS A 34 -0.76 10.30 8.98
C CYS A 34 -1.40 10.51 10.35
N PHE A 35 -1.24 9.53 11.26
CA PHE A 35 -1.87 9.53 12.59
C PHE A 35 -0.86 9.25 13.69
N LYS A 36 -1.11 9.85 14.86
CA LYS A 36 -0.32 9.60 16.06
C LYS A 36 -0.56 8.18 16.58
N GLU A 37 0.46 7.65 17.23
CA GLU A 37 0.45 6.37 17.90
C GLU A 37 0.89 6.53 19.36
N ASN A 38 0.33 5.70 20.25
CA ASN A 38 0.66 5.66 21.66
C ASN A 38 1.05 4.24 22.06
N LYS A 39 2.32 4.02 22.37
CA LYS A 39 2.85 2.70 22.78
C LYS A 39 2.13 2.07 23.98
N LYS A 40 1.56 2.87 24.88
CA LYS A 40 0.83 2.38 26.06
C LYS A 40 -0.63 2.03 25.74
N ASN A 41 -1.17 2.59 24.66
CA ASN A 41 -2.54 2.37 24.21
C ASN A 41 -2.57 2.40 22.67
N PRO A 42 -2.03 1.37 22.00
CA PRO A 42 -1.78 1.44 20.56
C PRO A 42 -3.07 1.42 19.74
N ALA A 43 -3.17 2.34 18.77
CA ALA A 43 -4.21 2.39 17.76
C ALA A 43 -4.10 1.19 16.80
N LEU A 44 -2.87 0.80 16.42
CA LEU A 44 -2.55 -0.40 15.65
C LEU A 44 -1.72 -1.38 16.52
N PRO A 45 -2.38 -2.27 17.29
CA PRO A 45 -1.72 -3.01 18.37
C PRO A 45 -0.81 -4.16 17.92
N GLN A 46 -0.87 -4.58 16.66
CA GLN A 46 -0.16 -5.77 16.18
C GLN A 46 0.99 -5.37 15.26
N GLU A 47 2.23 -5.61 15.69
CA GLU A 47 3.37 -5.60 14.77
C GLU A 47 3.30 -6.86 13.89
N VAL A 48 2.97 -6.68 12.62
CA VAL A 48 2.80 -7.78 11.66
C VAL A 48 4.17 -8.30 11.21
N PHE A 49 5.12 -7.39 10.99
CA PHE A 49 6.55 -7.67 10.80
C PHE A 49 7.36 -6.36 10.90
N GLN A 50 8.68 -6.49 10.96
CA GLN A 50 9.62 -5.38 10.86
C GLN A 50 10.89 -5.75 10.09
N ASP A 51 11.50 -4.76 9.43
CA ASP A 51 12.78 -4.90 8.71
C ASP A 51 13.89 -4.02 9.33
N MET A 52 13.56 -3.29 10.38
CA MET A 52 14.43 -2.29 11.00
C MET A 52 15.61 -2.94 11.76
N LYS A 53 15.37 -4.06 12.43
CA LYS A 53 16.34 -4.72 13.32
C LYS A 53 16.31 -6.25 13.16
N PRO A 54 17.26 -6.84 12.40
CA PRO A 54 17.32 -8.28 12.16
C PRO A 54 17.36 -9.18 13.39
N GLU A 55 17.86 -8.65 14.51
CA GLU A 55 17.99 -9.32 15.79
C GLU A 55 16.74 -9.23 16.68
N GLU A 56 15.78 -8.36 16.36
CA GLU A 56 14.53 -8.23 17.11
C GLU A 56 13.45 -9.21 16.60
N PRO A 57 12.44 -9.54 17.43
CA PRO A 57 11.30 -10.34 17.00
C PRO A 57 10.62 -9.79 15.75
N ASN A 58 9.83 -10.65 15.10
CA ASN A 58 9.05 -10.32 13.90
C ASN A 58 9.88 -9.80 12.72
N TYR A 59 11.20 -10.03 12.71
CA TYR A 59 12.04 -9.71 11.57
C TYR A 59 11.55 -10.45 10.32
N SER A 60 11.34 -9.73 9.22
CA SER A 60 10.77 -10.34 8.02
C SER A 60 11.76 -11.20 7.21
N GLY A 61 13.04 -11.17 7.56
CA GLY A 61 14.12 -11.67 6.69
C GLY A 61 14.65 -10.65 5.67
N GLN A 62 14.05 -9.46 5.55
CA GLN A 62 14.49 -8.42 4.62
C GLN A 62 15.06 -7.22 5.37
N LYS A 63 16.15 -6.66 4.87
CA LYS A 63 16.71 -5.40 5.38
C LYS A 63 16.15 -4.23 4.60
N VAL A 64 16.10 -3.06 5.23
CA VAL A 64 15.85 -1.80 4.53
C VAL A 64 16.93 -1.58 3.47
N ASP A 65 16.50 -1.33 2.22
CA ASP A 65 17.37 -0.82 1.18
C ASP A 65 17.36 0.70 1.22
N TRP A 66 18.35 1.28 1.89
CA TRP A 66 18.48 2.73 1.99
C TRP A 66 19.00 3.37 0.70
N ASN A 67 19.65 2.59 -0.17
CA ASN A 67 20.15 3.08 -1.46
C ASN A 67 19.01 3.16 -2.49
N ASP A 68 18.04 2.24 -2.41
CA ASP A 68 16.82 2.25 -3.20
C ASP A 68 15.56 2.25 -2.32
N TYR A 69 15.46 3.29 -1.48
CA TYR A 69 14.34 3.42 -0.56
C TYR A 69 12.98 3.56 -1.29
N ALA A 70 13.00 4.13 -2.49
CA ALA A 70 11.81 4.32 -3.32
C ALA A 70 11.19 3.00 -3.78
N SER A 71 12.00 2.03 -4.20
CA SER A 71 11.51 0.67 -4.50
C SER A 71 11.18 -0.09 -3.22
N TYR A 72 12.00 0.06 -2.18
CA TYR A 72 11.79 -0.63 -0.91
C TYR A 72 10.44 -0.28 -0.27
N ILE A 73 10.06 1.01 -0.20
CA ILE A 73 8.81 1.42 0.46
C ILE A 73 7.56 0.90 -0.29
N LYS A 74 7.62 0.75 -1.62
CA LYS A 74 6.57 0.10 -2.42
C LYS A 74 6.39 -1.35 -1.98
N GLY A 75 7.48 -2.10 -1.88
CA GLY A 75 7.48 -3.49 -1.42
C GLY A 75 7.08 -3.65 0.05
N LEU A 76 7.50 -2.75 0.92
CA LEU A 76 7.12 -2.71 2.34
C LEU A 76 5.60 -2.56 2.49
N ALA A 77 5.00 -1.57 1.83
CA ALA A 77 3.56 -1.35 1.88
C ALA A 77 2.79 -2.56 1.35
N CYS A 78 3.24 -3.14 0.25
CA CYS A 78 2.58 -4.31 -0.32
C CYS A 78 2.59 -5.52 0.63
N ARG A 79 3.76 -5.89 1.15
CA ARG A 79 3.87 -7.01 2.11
C ARG A 79 3.05 -6.74 3.37
N CYS A 80 2.95 -5.48 3.79
CA CYS A 80 2.13 -5.08 4.92
C CYS A 80 0.64 -5.25 4.64
N ALA A 81 0.18 -4.85 3.46
CA ALA A 81 -1.19 -5.07 3.00
C ALA A 81 -1.54 -6.56 2.94
N GLU A 82 -0.73 -7.37 2.23
CA GLU A 82 -0.98 -8.80 2.05
C GLU A 82 -1.01 -9.57 3.37
N LYS A 83 -0.04 -9.32 4.28
CA LYS A 83 0.02 -10.00 5.58
C LYS A 83 -1.08 -9.54 6.54
N SER A 84 -1.51 -8.28 6.45
CA SER A 84 -2.63 -7.77 7.24
C SER A 84 -3.96 -8.35 6.73
N GLN A 85 -4.15 -8.39 5.42
CA GLN A 85 -5.32 -9.01 4.78
C GLN A 85 -5.42 -10.51 5.12
N ALA A 86 -4.30 -11.25 5.06
CA ALA A 86 -4.26 -12.66 5.43
C ALA A 86 -4.63 -12.92 6.91
N LYS A 87 -4.56 -11.91 7.78
CA LYS A 87 -5.02 -11.96 9.17
C LYS A 87 -6.48 -11.50 9.34
N GLY A 88 -7.18 -11.14 8.26
CA GLY A 88 -8.52 -10.57 8.28
C GLY A 88 -8.57 -9.11 8.73
N TYR A 89 -7.46 -8.38 8.67
CA TYR A 89 -7.41 -6.97 9.04
C TYR A 89 -7.67 -6.09 7.82
N THR A 90 -8.39 -4.99 8.04
CA THR A 90 -8.83 -4.08 6.96
C THR A 90 -8.00 -2.80 6.85
N TYR A 91 -7.10 -2.54 7.81
CA TYR A 91 -6.21 -1.38 7.80
C TYR A 91 -4.81 -1.80 8.24
N PHE A 92 -3.79 -1.11 7.73
CA PHE A 92 -2.42 -1.26 8.19
C PHE A 92 -1.73 0.09 8.31
N GLY A 93 -0.66 0.15 9.08
CA GLY A 93 0.18 1.32 9.28
C GLY A 93 1.63 0.98 8.99
N LEU A 94 2.31 1.89 8.32
CA LEU A 94 3.77 1.86 8.23
C LEU A 94 4.37 2.85 9.23
N GLN A 95 5.33 2.37 10.00
CA GLN A 95 5.97 3.10 11.10
C GLN A 95 7.48 2.94 11.05
N GLU A 96 8.21 3.94 11.56
CA GLU A 96 9.67 3.96 11.61
C GLU A 96 10.32 3.49 10.30
N TYR A 97 9.85 3.96 9.14
CA TYR A 97 10.36 3.62 7.80
C TYR A 97 10.29 2.15 7.34
N ALA A 98 10.12 1.19 8.25
CA ALA A 98 10.41 -0.22 8.00
C ALA A 98 9.61 -1.20 8.87
N ARG A 99 8.64 -0.72 9.66
CA ARG A 99 7.77 -1.55 10.49
C ARG A 99 6.35 -1.54 9.95
N CYS A 100 5.69 -2.69 10.04
CA CYS A 100 4.31 -2.89 9.64
C CYS A 100 3.45 -3.17 10.86
N PHE A 101 2.42 -2.36 11.08
CA PHE A 101 1.45 -2.50 12.16
C PHE A 101 0.03 -2.67 11.62
N SER A 102 -0.83 -3.36 12.37
CA SER A 102 -2.25 -3.54 12.04
C SER A 102 -3.04 -3.97 13.29
N GLY A 103 -4.28 -4.43 13.11
CA GLY A 103 -5.11 -5.01 14.16
C GLY A 103 -6.55 -5.24 13.73
N ALA A 104 -7.25 -6.14 14.43
CA ALA A 104 -8.62 -6.53 14.12
C ALA A 104 -9.62 -5.35 14.16
N HIS A 105 -9.35 -4.34 14.98
CA HIS A 105 -10.22 -3.17 15.15
C HIS A 105 -9.65 -1.89 14.54
N ALA A 106 -8.61 -2.02 13.70
CA ALA A 106 -7.88 -0.89 13.14
C ALA A 106 -8.79 0.12 12.43
N SER A 107 -9.88 -0.32 11.77
CA SER A 107 -10.88 0.55 11.13
C SER A 107 -11.52 1.57 12.06
N SER A 108 -11.63 1.24 13.36
CA SER A 108 -12.20 2.11 14.39
C SER A 108 -11.15 2.82 15.24
N THR A 109 -9.93 2.28 15.33
CA THR A 109 -8.91 2.74 16.28
C THR A 109 -7.79 3.57 15.65
N TYR A 110 -7.53 3.46 14.33
CA TYR A 110 -6.33 4.04 13.69
C TYR A 110 -6.14 5.55 13.95
N LYS A 111 -7.23 6.30 14.12
CA LYS A 111 -7.24 7.75 14.33
C LYS A 111 -7.42 8.19 15.79
N SER A 112 -7.42 7.25 16.73
CA SER A 112 -7.78 7.51 18.13
C SER A 112 -6.91 8.56 18.84
N HIS A 113 -5.66 8.73 18.40
CA HIS A 113 -4.72 9.71 18.96
C HIS A 113 -4.59 11.00 18.15
N GLY A 114 -5.39 11.15 17.08
CA GLY A 114 -5.42 12.34 16.22
C GLY A 114 -4.37 12.35 15.10
N PRO A 115 -4.41 13.36 14.22
CA PRO A 115 -3.52 13.47 13.07
C PRO A 115 -2.07 13.80 13.48
N SER A 116 -1.14 13.42 12.62
CA SER A 116 0.28 13.78 12.70
C SER A 116 0.78 14.39 11.39
N ASN A 117 1.90 15.09 11.45
CA ASN A 117 2.66 15.57 10.28
C ASN A 117 4.05 14.91 10.18
N GLN A 118 4.32 13.91 11.01
CA GLN A 118 5.60 13.19 11.08
C GLN A 118 5.59 11.93 10.21
N CYS A 119 5.01 12.02 9.02
CA CYS A 119 5.13 11.00 7.99
C CYS A 119 5.89 11.53 6.78
N SER A 120 6.49 10.62 6.01
CA SER A 120 7.21 10.95 4.78
C SER A 120 6.94 10.01 3.62
N ASN A 121 7.15 10.51 2.41
CA ASN A 121 7.14 9.74 1.17
C ASN A 121 8.52 9.11 0.87
N LYS A 122 8.65 8.50 -0.32
CA LYS A 122 9.88 7.92 -0.87
C LYS A 122 11.11 8.84 -0.89
N HIS A 123 10.91 10.16 -0.82
CA HIS A 123 11.99 11.17 -0.83
C HIS A 123 12.31 11.73 0.55
N TYR A 124 11.83 11.11 1.64
CA TYR A 124 11.99 11.60 3.01
C TYR A 124 11.35 12.98 3.28
N THR A 125 10.52 13.46 2.34
CA THR A 125 9.78 14.72 2.46
C THR A 125 8.38 14.47 3.01
N SER A 126 7.67 15.52 3.44
CA SER A 126 6.29 15.41 3.94
C SER A 126 5.41 14.61 2.98
N CYS A 127 4.58 13.72 3.53
CA CYS A 127 3.62 12.96 2.75
C CYS A 127 2.45 13.85 2.28
N ASP A 128 2.09 13.73 1.01
CA ASP A 128 0.85 14.23 0.46
C ASP A 128 -0.08 13.03 0.22
N ASP A 129 -1.26 13.04 0.83
CA ASP A 129 -2.25 11.96 0.75
C ASP A 129 -2.82 11.78 -0.66
N ASN A 130 -2.70 12.78 -1.54
CA ASN A 130 -3.20 12.74 -2.92
C ASN A 130 -2.10 12.47 -3.96
N ALA A 131 -0.83 12.60 -3.58
CA ALA A 131 0.29 12.33 -4.49
C ALA A 131 0.44 10.83 -4.76
N TRP A 132 1.10 10.47 -5.86
CA TRP A 132 1.48 9.09 -6.10
C TRP A 132 2.55 8.60 -5.10
N GLY A 133 2.61 7.29 -4.88
CA GLY A 133 3.60 6.63 -4.05
C GLY A 133 3.22 6.50 -2.58
N GLN A 134 3.98 5.65 -1.90
CA GLN A 134 3.76 5.26 -0.51
C GLN A 134 4.38 6.26 0.46
N CYS A 135 3.78 6.31 1.64
CA CYS A 135 4.22 7.04 2.80
C CYS A 135 4.39 6.15 4.04
N VAL A 136 5.12 6.67 5.02
CA VAL A 136 5.47 5.96 6.25
C VAL A 136 5.60 6.95 7.43
N GLY A 137 5.31 6.50 8.64
CA GLY A 137 5.62 7.24 9.86
C GLY A 137 7.13 7.32 10.10
N LYS A 138 7.61 8.49 10.50
CA LYS A 138 9.05 8.73 10.76
C LYS A 138 9.50 8.23 12.12
N THR A 139 8.58 8.12 13.07
CA THR A 139 8.88 7.81 14.48
C THR A 139 7.99 6.66 14.98
N ARG A 140 8.25 6.17 16.20
CA ARG A 140 7.41 5.17 16.89
C ARG A 140 6.05 5.69 17.35
N GLU A 141 5.81 6.98 17.19
CA GLU A 141 4.61 7.68 17.62
C GLU A 141 3.77 8.11 16.42
N ASP A 142 4.10 7.60 15.23
CA ASP A 142 3.43 7.95 13.98
C ASP A 142 3.25 6.72 13.11
N ASN A 143 2.03 6.53 12.62
CA ASN A 143 1.72 5.58 11.57
C ASN A 143 1.22 6.35 10.36
N TYR A 144 1.76 6.04 9.18
CA TYR A 144 1.03 6.35 7.95
C TYR A 144 0.08 5.18 7.67
N VAL A 145 -1.21 5.46 7.69
CA VAL A 145 -2.27 4.45 7.65
C VAL A 145 -2.81 4.28 6.23
N TYR A 146 -3.10 3.03 5.90
CA TYR A 146 -3.72 2.59 4.66
C TYR A 146 -4.95 1.73 4.96
N GLU A 147 -5.93 1.79 4.07
CA GLU A 147 -7.10 0.93 4.08
C GLU A 147 -6.93 -0.14 3.00
N ILE A 148 -7.07 -1.39 3.37
CA ILE A 148 -7.12 -2.52 2.43
C ILE A 148 -8.51 -2.54 1.81
N LYS A 149 -8.58 -2.51 0.49
CA LYS A 149 -9.84 -2.67 -0.24
C LYS A 149 -10.07 -4.15 -0.46
N GLU A 150 -11.30 -4.59 -0.18
CA GLU A 150 -11.74 -5.93 -0.56
C GLU A 150 -11.40 -6.16 -2.04
N ALA A 151 -10.90 -7.36 -2.34
CA ALA A 151 -10.80 -7.76 -3.73
C ALA A 151 -12.22 -7.70 -4.29
N SER A 152 -12.45 -6.89 -5.33
CA SER A 152 -13.66 -7.05 -6.13
C SER A 152 -13.65 -8.51 -6.56
N SER A 153 -14.61 -9.31 -6.08
CA SER A 153 -14.88 -10.65 -6.57
C SER A 153 -15.20 -10.53 -8.06
N GLY A 154 -14.13 -10.62 -8.84
CA GLY A 154 -14.07 -10.46 -10.28
C GLY A 154 -13.60 -11.77 -10.88
N ASP A 155 -14.31 -12.85 -10.57
CA ASP A 155 -14.42 -14.09 -11.33
C ASP A 155 -15.10 -13.84 -12.70
N GLY A 156 -14.73 -12.72 -13.35
CA GLY A 156 -15.02 -12.43 -14.74
C GLY A 156 -13.95 -13.08 -15.59
N GLU A 157 -14.21 -14.31 -16.00
CA GLU A 157 -13.62 -14.92 -17.19
C GLU A 157 -13.68 -13.90 -18.34
N ILE A 158 -12.52 -13.44 -18.81
CA ILE A 158 -12.44 -12.59 -19.99
C ILE A 158 -12.63 -13.50 -21.21
N ASP A 159 -13.88 -13.62 -21.68
CA ASP A 159 -14.21 -14.27 -22.95
C ASP A 159 -13.69 -13.41 -24.11
N TYR A 160 -12.50 -13.75 -24.63
CA TYR A 160 -12.01 -13.26 -25.91
C TYR A 160 -12.74 -13.97 -27.06
N GLY A 161 -14.07 -13.76 -27.16
CA GLY A 161 -14.94 -14.43 -28.11
C GLY A 161 -15.80 -13.44 -28.89
N LYS A 162 -15.44 -13.25 -30.16
CA LYS A 162 -16.24 -12.63 -31.25
C LYS A 162 -16.19 -11.12 -31.40
N ALA A 163 -15.00 -10.61 -31.70
CA ALA A 163 -14.88 -9.53 -32.68
C ALA A 163 -14.29 -10.13 -33.96
N TYR A 164 -15.14 -10.50 -34.91
CA TYR A 164 -14.98 -10.47 -36.38
C TYR A 164 -15.98 -11.44 -37.06
N GLY A 165 -16.95 -10.84 -37.77
CA GLY A 165 -17.57 -11.34 -39.01
C GLY A 165 -18.73 -12.32 -38.91
N ASP A 166 -19.94 -11.84 -39.24
CA ASP A 166 -20.76 -12.47 -40.30
C ASP A 166 -21.83 -11.46 -40.79
N GLU A 167 -21.53 -10.77 -41.88
CA GLU A 167 -22.56 -10.25 -42.77
C GLU A 167 -23.04 -11.42 -43.63
N THR A 168 -24.19 -11.99 -43.30
CA THR A 168 -24.99 -12.72 -44.31
C THR A 168 -26.48 -12.47 -44.11
N SER A 169 -27.05 -11.90 -45.18
CA SER A 169 -28.45 -11.82 -45.62
C SER A 169 -29.49 -12.67 -44.89
N HIS A 170 -30.69 -12.11 -44.66
CA HIS A 170 -31.96 -12.80 -44.94
C HIS A 170 -33.08 -11.80 -45.24
N GLU A 171 -33.67 -11.94 -46.44
CA GLU A 171 -34.95 -11.39 -46.85
C GLU A 171 -36.09 -11.93 -45.98
N THR A 172 -37.09 -11.09 -45.72
CA THR A 172 -38.56 -11.32 -45.77
C THR A 172 -39.21 -10.06 -45.18
N LYS A 173 -40.22 -9.42 -45.76
CA LYS A 173 -41.41 -9.90 -46.46
C LYS A 173 -42.07 -8.71 -47.17
#